data_AF-A0A5C8T0T0-F1
#
_entry.id   AF-A0A5C8T0T0-F1
#
_cell.length_a   1.000
_cell.length_b   1.000
_cell.length_c   1.000
_cell.angle_alpha   90.00
_cell.angle_beta   90.00
_cell.angle_gamma   90.00
#
_symmetry.space_group_name_H-M   'P 1'
#
loop_
_entity.id
_entity.type
_entity.pdbx_description
1 polymer ?
#
loop_
_entity_poly.entity_id
_entity_poly.type
_entity_poly.pdbx_seq_one_letter_code
_entity_poly.pdbx_strand_id
1 'polypeptide(L)'
;MSFLRFLGPSPGPPALPPEIAFLADAGVDPELLRRAADLAEASGTDAATALLRAGLMDEEPYYRALAQALEAEYLDGPIPLGMGARFPDSLSLGMAPLVLGAGAPAVLAPRGRQIAELLA
;
A
#
# COMPACT_ATOMS: atom_id res chain seq x y z
N MET A 1 -26.59 -28.01 -25.59
CA MET A 1 -26.25 -27.13 -24.45
C MET A 1 -25.04 -26.30 -24.87
N SER A 2 -25.28 -25.13 -25.46
CA SER A 2 -24.23 -24.24 -25.97
C SER A 2 -24.04 -23.11 -24.97
N PHE A 3 -22.84 -22.97 -24.41
CA PHE A 3 -22.48 -21.80 -23.60
C PHE A 3 -21.95 -20.73 -24.54
N LEU A 4 -22.74 -19.69 -24.76
CA LEU A 4 -22.26 -18.48 -25.44
C LEU A 4 -21.24 -17.78 -24.54
N ARG A 5 -19.97 -17.85 -24.93
CA ARG A 5 -18.89 -17.07 -24.32
C ARG A 5 -19.09 -15.61 -24.72
N PHE A 6 -19.55 -14.78 -23.79
CA PHE A 6 -19.49 -13.33 -23.92
C PHE A 6 -18.02 -12.92 -23.95
N LEU A 7 -17.50 -12.55 -25.13
CA LEU A 7 -16.31 -11.72 -25.24
C LEU A 7 -16.79 -10.28 -25.04
N GLY A 8 -16.80 -9.84 -23.78
CA GLY A 8 -16.89 -8.41 -23.46
C GLY A 8 -15.75 -7.64 -24.12
N PRO A 9 -15.85 -6.30 -24.19
CA PRO A 9 -14.75 -5.48 -24.71
C PRO A 9 -13.45 -5.88 -24.01
N SER A 10 -12.36 -6.05 -24.78
CA SER A 10 -11.03 -6.25 -24.19
C SER A 10 -10.84 -5.09 -23.20
N PRO A 11 -10.65 -5.34 -21.89
CA PRO A 11 -10.25 -4.26 -21.02
C PRO A 11 -8.95 -3.71 -21.63
N GLY A 12 -8.81 -2.38 -21.61
CA GLY A 12 -7.47 -1.79 -21.73
C GLY A 12 -6.54 -2.42 -20.69
N PRO A 13 -5.23 -2.14 -20.72
CA PRO A 13 -4.34 -2.64 -19.68
C PRO A 13 -4.99 -2.37 -18.32
N PRO A 14 -5.19 -3.41 -17.47
CA PRO A 14 -5.89 -3.24 -16.21
C PRO A 14 -5.17 -2.13 -15.45
N ALA A 15 -5.95 -1.14 -14.99
CA ALA A 15 -5.40 -0.08 -14.16
C ALA A 15 -4.73 -0.74 -12.95
N LEU A 16 -3.52 -0.31 -12.62
CA LEU A 16 -2.78 -0.86 -11.48
C LEU A 16 -3.61 -0.67 -10.20
N PRO A 17 -3.57 -1.64 -9.26
CA PRO A 17 -4.19 -1.49 -7.95
C PRO A 17 -3.69 -0.22 -7.25
N PRO A 18 -4.58 0.58 -6.63
CA PRO A 18 -4.23 1.88 -6.05
C PRO A 18 -3.10 1.80 -5.02
N GLU A 19 -3.00 0.70 -4.27
CA GLU A 19 -1.96 0.45 -3.27
C GLU A 19 -0.54 0.26 -3.84
N ILE A 20 -0.40 0.18 -5.17
CA ILE A 20 0.88 0.20 -5.88
C ILE A 20 0.92 1.21 -7.04
N ALA A 21 -0.20 1.82 -7.43
CA ALA A 21 -0.30 2.66 -8.61
C ALA A 21 0.59 3.92 -8.51
N PHE A 22 0.68 4.53 -7.31
CA PHE A 22 1.52 5.70 -7.06
C PHE A 22 3.02 5.43 -7.26
N LEU A 23 3.45 4.16 -7.23
CA LEU A 23 4.85 3.80 -7.47
C LEU A 23 5.28 4.04 -8.92
N ALA A 24 4.33 4.11 -9.86
CA ALA A 24 4.63 4.47 -11.24
C ALA A 24 5.18 5.90 -11.34
N ASP A 25 4.62 6.83 -10.56
CA ASP A 25 5.10 8.23 -10.48
C ASP A 25 6.46 8.33 -9.76
N ALA A 26 6.76 7.36 -8.88
CA ALA A 26 8.08 7.20 -8.26
C ALA A 26 9.12 6.53 -9.17
N GLY A 27 8.76 6.20 -10.41
CA GLY A 27 9.66 5.60 -11.41
C GLY A 27 9.90 4.10 -11.26
N VAL A 28 9.05 3.38 -10.52
CA VAL A 28 9.12 1.92 -10.42
C VAL A 28 8.71 1.29 -11.74
N ASP A 29 9.43 0.23 -12.16
CA ASP A 29 9.20 -0.48 -13.42
C ASP A 29 7.73 -0.97 -13.53
N PRO A 30 6.97 -0.54 -14.56
CA PRO A 30 5.59 -0.97 -14.76
C PRO A 30 5.41 -2.49 -14.83
N GLU A 31 6.38 -3.23 -15.36
CA GLU A 31 6.30 -4.69 -15.45
C GLU A 31 6.43 -5.35 -14.07
N LEU A 32 7.22 -4.75 -13.17
CA LEU A 32 7.34 -5.17 -11.78
C LEU A 32 6.02 -4.95 -11.03
N LEU A 33 5.37 -3.79 -11.23
CA LEU A 33 4.07 -3.48 -10.66
C LEU A 33 2.97 -4.43 -11.17
N ARG A 34 2.98 -4.72 -12.47
CA ARG A 34 2.07 -5.70 -13.08
C ARG A 34 2.26 -7.09 -12.49
N ARG A 35 3.51 -7.53 -12.32
CA ARG A 35 3.85 -8.81 -11.67
C ARG A 35 3.36 -8.87 -10.22
N ALA A 36 3.47 -7.79 -9.47
CA ALA A 36 2.94 -7.72 -8.10
C ALA A 36 1.42 -7.84 -8.07
N ALA A 37 0.72 -7.18 -9.00
CA ALA A 37 -0.73 -7.30 -9.15
C ALA A 37 -1.17 -8.74 -9.50
N ASP A 38 -0.49 -9.39 -10.46
CA ASP A 38 -0.75 -10.79 -10.82
C ASP A 38 -0.55 -11.74 -9.62
N LEU A 39 0.52 -11.51 -8.83
CA LEU A 39 0.81 -12.31 -7.63
C LEU A 39 -0.25 -12.12 -6.54
N ALA A 40 -0.73 -10.89 -6.35
CA ALA A 40 -1.80 -10.59 -5.42
C ALA A 40 -3.10 -11.30 -5.79
N GLU A 41 -3.49 -11.26 -7.06
CA GLU A 41 -4.66 -11.97 -7.56
C GLU A 41 -4.52 -13.50 -7.34
N ALA A 42 -3.39 -14.07 -7.75
CA ALA A 42 -3.12 -15.50 -7.60
C ALA A 42 -3.09 -15.97 -6.13
N SER A 43 -2.72 -15.09 -5.21
CA SER A 43 -2.56 -15.40 -3.77
C SER A 43 -3.75 -14.96 -2.92
N GLY A 44 -4.72 -14.24 -3.49
CA GLY A 44 -5.86 -13.68 -2.75
C GLY A 44 -5.45 -12.64 -1.70
N THR A 45 -4.43 -11.83 -1.98
CA THR A 45 -3.93 -10.75 -1.10
C THR A 45 -3.90 -9.41 -1.85
N ASP A 46 -3.52 -8.32 -1.17
CA ASP A 46 -3.37 -7.00 -1.81
C ASP A 46 -2.01 -6.85 -2.51
N ALA A 47 -1.93 -5.96 -3.50
CA ALA A 47 -0.75 -5.85 -4.36
C ALA A 47 0.48 -5.31 -3.62
N ALA A 48 0.31 -4.45 -2.62
CA ALA A 48 1.40 -3.99 -1.76
C ALA A 48 1.97 -5.14 -0.91
N THR A 49 1.11 -5.94 -0.29
CA THR A 49 1.53 -7.15 0.44
C THR A 49 2.26 -8.13 -0.46
N ALA A 50 1.76 -8.37 -1.68
CA ALA A 50 2.40 -9.26 -2.65
C ALA A 50 3.78 -8.71 -3.07
N LEU A 51 3.88 -7.42 -3.38
CA LEU A 51 5.11 -6.74 -3.77
C LEU A 51 6.20 -6.90 -2.71
N LEU A 52 5.89 -6.57 -1.45
CA LEU A 52 6.83 -6.58 -0.34
C LEU A 52 7.21 -8.01 0.08
N ARG A 53 6.23 -8.90 0.22
CA ARG A 53 6.49 -10.29 0.65
C ARG A 53 7.20 -11.13 -0.41
N ALA A 54 7.02 -10.82 -1.69
CA ALA A 54 7.75 -11.48 -2.76
C ALA A 54 9.18 -10.93 -2.93
N GLY A 55 9.58 -9.92 -2.15
CA GLY A 55 10.90 -9.29 -2.25
C GLY A 55 11.12 -8.56 -3.59
N LEU A 56 10.02 -8.14 -4.25
CA LEU A 56 10.09 -7.37 -5.49
C LEU A 56 10.45 -5.90 -5.21
N MET A 57 10.22 -5.43 -3.98
CA MET A 57 10.61 -4.12 -3.48
C MET A 57 10.83 -4.21 -1.97
N ASP A 58 11.81 -3.47 -1.45
CA ASP A 58 12.02 -3.34 -0.01
C ASP A 58 10.96 -2.42 0.64
N GLU A 59 10.70 -2.60 1.93
CA GLU A 59 9.68 -1.81 2.65
C GLU A 59 10.00 -0.32 2.72
N GLU A 60 11.27 0.04 2.95
CA GLU A 60 11.68 1.45 3.08
C GLU A 60 11.36 2.28 1.84
N PRO A 61 11.83 1.94 0.61
CA PRO A 61 11.50 2.72 -0.57
C PRO A 61 9.99 2.73 -0.87
N TYR A 62 9.27 1.67 -0.52
CA TYR A 62 7.81 1.63 -0.65
C TYR A 62 7.14 2.67 0.23
N TYR A 63 7.46 2.69 1.53
CA TYR A 63 6.85 3.62 2.47
C TYR A 63 7.32 5.07 2.26
N ARG A 64 8.54 5.30 1.76
CA ARG A 64 8.97 6.65 1.35
C ARG A 64 8.15 7.16 0.16
N ALA A 65 7.93 6.33 -0.85
CA ALA A 65 7.08 6.69 -1.99
C ALA A 65 5.62 6.91 -1.57
N LEU A 66 5.11 6.10 -0.64
CA LEU A 66 3.75 6.28 -0.11
C LEU A 66 3.62 7.59 0.66
N ALA A 67 4.60 7.94 1.50
CA ALA A 67 4.61 9.21 2.21
C ALA A 67 4.63 10.40 1.24
N GLN A 68 5.40 10.32 0.15
CA GLN A 68 5.40 11.33 -0.90
C GLN A 68 4.03 11.45 -1.59
N ALA A 69 3.40 10.32 -1.93
CA ALA A 69 2.08 10.30 -2.56
C ALA A 69 0.97 10.87 -1.65
N LEU A 70 1.12 10.72 -0.33
CA LEU A 70 0.20 11.25 0.68
C LEU A 70 0.55 12.68 1.16
N GLU A 71 1.60 13.29 0.60
CA GLU A 71 2.15 14.57 1.08
C GLU A 71 2.46 14.56 2.60
N ALA A 72 2.86 13.41 3.11
CA ALA A 72 3.16 13.16 4.52
C ALA A 72 4.66 13.06 4.78
N GLU A 73 5.07 13.34 6.02
CA GLU A 73 6.44 13.12 6.45
C GLU A 73 6.72 11.61 6.65
N TYR A 74 7.79 11.11 6.04
CA TYR A 74 8.29 9.77 6.33
C TYR A 74 9.14 9.80 7.60
N LEU A 75 8.72 9.05 8.63
CA LEU A 75 9.44 8.94 9.89
C LEU A 75 10.53 7.87 9.79
N ASP A 76 11.78 8.31 9.70
CA ASP A 76 12.96 7.45 9.70
C ASP A 76 13.59 7.40 11.10
N GLY A 77 13.68 6.20 11.69
CA GLY A 77 14.24 5.98 13.02
C GLY A 77 13.20 5.79 14.15
N PRO A 78 13.58 6.00 15.42
CA PRO A 78 12.71 5.74 16.56
C PRO A 78 11.46 6.62 16.54
N ILE A 79 10.29 5.98 16.45
CA ILE A 79 9.00 6.68 16.46
C ILE A 79 8.60 6.98 17.92
N PRO A 80 8.37 8.26 18.28
CA PRO A 80 7.98 8.63 19.64
C PRO A 80 6.48 8.34 19.85
N LEU A 81 6.16 7.08 20.11
CA LEU A 81 4.79 6.63 20.37
C LEU A 81 4.24 7.20 21.68
N GLY A 82 3.00 7.70 21.62
CA GLY A 82 2.28 8.23 22.76
C GLY A 82 1.68 7.15 23.66
N MET A 83 1.18 7.56 24.83
CA MET A 83 0.59 6.66 25.84
C MET A 83 -0.62 5.85 25.34
N GLY A 84 -1.25 6.24 24.22
CA GLY A 84 -2.36 5.51 23.61
C GLY A 84 -1.94 4.38 22.67
N ALA A 85 -0.64 4.23 22.36
CA ALA A 85 -0.17 3.12 21.52
C ALA A 85 -0.28 1.80 22.29
N ARG A 86 -1.01 0.84 21.73
CA ARG A 86 -1.35 -0.42 22.39
C ARG A 86 -1.30 -1.60 21.42
N PHE A 87 -0.74 -2.70 21.89
CA PHE A 87 -0.83 -3.99 21.20
C PHE A 87 -2.09 -4.73 21.66
N PRO A 88 -2.86 -5.37 20.76
CA PRO A 88 -2.66 -5.43 19.30
C PRO A 88 -3.29 -4.27 18.53
N ASP A 89 -4.08 -3.41 19.19
CA ASP A 89 -4.98 -2.44 18.54
C ASP A 89 -4.28 -1.52 17.52
N SER A 90 -3.13 -0.95 17.87
CA SER A 90 -2.37 -0.07 16.96
C SER A 90 -1.84 -0.80 15.72
N LEU A 91 -1.50 -2.09 15.83
CA LEU A 91 -1.10 -2.89 14.67
C LEU A 91 -2.29 -3.24 13.79
N SER A 92 -3.42 -3.60 14.39
CA SER A 92 -4.65 -3.93 13.67
C SER A 92 -5.20 -2.72 12.92
N LEU A 93 -5.06 -1.52 13.48
CA LEU A 93 -5.50 -0.27 12.85
C LEU A 93 -4.51 0.24 11.80
N GLY A 94 -3.26 -0.21 11.80
CA GLY A 94 -2.20 0.39 10.98
C GLY A 94 -1.91 1.83 11.38
N MET A 95 -2.09 2.18 12.66
CA MET A 95 -1.95 3.54 13.17
C MET A 95 -1.58 3.52 14.65
N ALA A 96 -0.71 4.44 15.08
CA ALA A 96 -0.41 4.65 16.49
C ALA A 96 -0.34 6.15 16.82
N PRO A 97 -0.84 6.58 18.00
CA PRO A 97 -0.72 7.97 18.42
C PRO A 97 0.75 8.32 18.70
N LEU A 98 1.14 9.53 18.36
CA LEU A 98 2.44 10.10 18.73
C LEU A 98 2.37 10.79 20.09
N VAL A 99 3.53 11.10 20.68
CA VAL A 99 3.61 11.90 21.90
C VAL A 99 2.98 13.29 21.71
N LEU A 100 2.45 13.87 22.79
CA LEU A 100 1.94 15.24 22.77
C LEU A 100 3.05 16.21 22.38
N GLY A 101 2.75 17.14 21.46
CA GLY A 101 3.71 18.10 20.93
C GLY A 101 4.53 17.59 19.74
N ALA A 102 4.29 16.37 19.26
CA ALA A 102 4.77 15.94 17.94
C ALA A 102 4.13 16.76 16.81
N GLY A 103 4.80 16.81 15.65
CA GLY A 103 4.32 17.54 14.46
C GLY A 103 3.03 16.97 13.85
N ALA A 104 2.65 15.75 14.24
CA ALA A 104 1.41 15.09 13.86
C ALA A 104 0.80 14.34 15.07
N PRO A 105 -0.53 14.12 15.09
CA PRO A 105 -1.18 13.41 16.19
C PRO A 105 -0.93 11.90 16.17
N ALA A 106 -0.61 11.32 15.01
CA ALA A 106 -0.44 9.89 14.82
C ALA A 106 0.54 9.58 13.68
N VAL A 107 1.13 8.39 13.73
CA VAL A 107 1.82 7.76 12.61
C VAL A 107 0.91 6.72 11.96
N LEU A 108 0.99 6.59 10.64
CA LEU A 108 0.26 5.62 9.85
C LEU A 108 1.23 4.58 9.27
N ALA A 109 0.83 3.31 9.33
CA ALA A 109 1.43 2.19 8.61
C ALA A 109 0.28 1.40 7.93
N PRO A 110 -0.45 2.04 7.00
CA PRO A 110 -1.66 1.48 6.41
C PRO A 110 -1.32 0.27 5.54
N ARG A 111 -2.29 -0.63 5.36
CA ARG A 111 -2.12 -1.84 4.53
C ARG A 111 -3.33 -2.08 3.64
N GLY A 112 -3.07 -2.70 2.49
CA GLY A 112 -4.09 -3.09 1.51
C GLY A 112 -5.11 -1.98 1.26
N ARG A 113 -6.38 -2.27 1.53
CA ARG A 113 -7.49 -1.34 1.29
C ARG A 113 -7.36 0.02 1.97
N GLN A 114 -6.70 0.12 3.13
CA GLN A 114 -6.49 1.41 3.80
C GLN A 114 -5.63 2.36 2.95
N ILE A 115 -4.66 1.82 2.20
CA ILE A 115 -3.84 2.63 1.29
C ILE A 115 -4.71 3.18 0.17
N ALA A 116 -5.58 2.35 -0.40
CA ALA A 116 -6.53 2.79 -1.43
C ALA A 116 -7.46 3.90 -0.92
N GLU A 117 -7.91 3.81 0.33
CA GLU A 117 -8.78 4.82 0.96
C GLU A 117 -8.04 6.13 1.27
N LEU A 118 -6.74 6.08 1.57
CA LEU A 118 -5.92 7.26 1.82
C LEU A 118 -5.50 8.00 0.55
N LEU A 119 -5.45 7.30 -0.59
CA LEU A 119 -5.05 7.85 -1.90
C LEU A 119 -6.23 8.32 -2.76
N ALA A 120 -7.47 8.17 -2.28
CA ALA A 120 -8.71 8.54 -3.00
C ALA A 120 -9.09 10.02 -2.80
#